data_AF-A0A961DA51-F1
#
_entry.id   AF-A0A961DA51-F1
#
_cell.length_a   1.000
_cell.length_b   1.000
_cell.length_c   1.000
_cell.angle_alpha   90.00
_cell.angle_beta   90.00
_cell.angle_gamma   90.00
#
_symmetry.space_group_name_H-M   'P 1'
#
loop_
_entity.id
_entity.type
_entity.pdbx_description
1 polymer ?
#
loop_
_entity_poly.entity_id
_entity_poly.type
_entity_poly.pdbx_seq_one_letter_code
_entity_poly.pdbx_strand_id
1 'polypeptide(L)' 'MTEIQIRKGEPVDRALKRLKTRLEMDGILEEVRRLRAHETPKERTKRKARAAAKRGKIRFRFTLPKAPGAPESTPAA' A
#
# COMPACT_ATOMS: atom_id res chain seq x y z
N MET A 1 -11.03 -15.11 6.37
CA MET A 1 -10.52 -15.76 5.15
C MET A 1 -11.11 -15.00 3.98
N THR A 2 -10.28 -14.54 3.05
CA THR A 2 -10.72 -13.71 1.92
C THR A 2 -11.39 -14.56 0.86
N GLU A 3 -12.70 -14.41 0.70
CA GLU A 3 -13.47 -15.07 -0.36
C GLU A 3 -13.97 -14.05 -1.39
N ILE A 4 -14.02 -14.45 -2.65
CA ILE A 4 -14.66 -13.69 -3.73
C ILE A 4 -15.65 -14.57 -4.45
N GLN A 5 -16.90 -14.13 -4.46
CA GLN A 5 -17.96 -14.76 -5.25
C GLN A 5 -17.90 -14.23 -6.68
N ILE A 6 -17.85 -15.15 -7.64
CA ILE A 6 -17.78 -14.86 -9.08
C ILE A 6 -19.18 -15.08 -9.68
N ARG A 7 -19.68 -14.11 -10.44
CA ARG A 7 -20.97 -14.23 -11.15
C ARG A 7 -20.76 -14.86 -12.53
N LYS A 8 -21.76 -15.61 -13.02
CA LYS A 8 -21.72 -16.22 -14.37
C LYS A 8 -21.59 -15.11 -15.43
N GLY A 9 -20.56 -15.20 -16.28
CA GLY A 9 -20.25 -14.21 -17.32
C GLY A 9 -19.15 -13.21 -16.97
N GLU A 10 -18.55 -13.27 -15.77
CA GLU A 10 -17.39 -12.45 -15.45
C GLU A 10 -16.09 -13.09 -16.00
N PRO A 11 -15.22 -12.32 -16.68
CA PRO A 11 -13.91 -12.83 -17.09
C PRO A 11 -13.07 -13.18 -15.87
N VAL A 12 -12.45 -14.37 -15.91
CA VAL A 12 -11.65 -14.94 -14.82
C VAL A 12 -10.56 -13.98 -14.35
N ASP A 13 -9.90 -13.28 -15.26
CA ASP A 13 -8.86 -12.28 -14.96
C ASP A 13 -9.36 -11.14 -14.06
N ARG A 14 -10.61 -10.71 -14.22
CA ARG A 14 -11.19 -9.65 -13.40
C ARG A 14 -11.45 -10.14 -11.97
N ALA A 15 -11.92 -11.38 -11.83
CA ALA A 15 -12.09 -12.00 -10.53
C ALA A 15 -10.75 -12.16 -9.80
N LEU A 16 -9.70 -12.61 -10.50
CA LEU A 16 -8.35 -12.73 -9.95
C LEU A 16 -7.76 -11.39 -9.51
N LYS A 17 -7.96 -10.33 -10.29
CA LYS A 17 -7.54 -8.97 -9.89
C LYS A 17 -8.22 -8.52 -8.61
N ARG A 18 -9.54 -8.71 -8.48
CA ARG A 18 -10.26 -8.37 -7.24
C ARG A 18 -9.76 -9.18 -6.05
N LEU A 19 -9.42 -10.46 -6.26
CA LEU A 19 -8.89 -11.33 -5.20
C LEU A 19 -7.56 -10.81 -4.69
N LYS A 20 -6.67 -10.46 -5.63
CA LYS A 20 -5.40 -9.82 -5.30
C LYS A 20 -5.61 -8.51 -4.53
N THR A 21 -6.48 -7.63 -5.00
CA THR A 21 -6.74 -6.35 -4.31
C THR A 21 -7.29 -6.59 -2.89
N ARG A 22 -8.20 -7.54 -2.70
CA ARG A 22 -8.74 -7.88 -1.37
C ARG A 22 -7.65 -8.42 -0.44
N LEU A 23 -6.77 -9.29 -0.93
CA LEU A 23 -5.62 -9.81 -0.18
C LEU A 23 -4.61 -8.72 0.19
N GLU A 24 -4.40 -7.75 -0.70
CA GLU A 24 -3.54 -6.59 -0.45
C GLU A 24 -4.15 -5.61 0.55
N MET A 25 -5.48 -5.38 0.48
CA MET A 25 -6.21 -4.55 1.44
C MET A 25 -6.19 -5.15 2.86
N ASP A 26 -6.41 -6.47 2.97
CA ASP A 26 -6.36 -7.16 4.26
C ASP A 26 -4.93 -7.31 4.79
N GLY A 27 -3.91 -7.06 3.97
CA GLY A 27 -2.50 -7.09 4.37
C GLY A 27 -1.96 -8.50 4.65
N ILE A 28 -2.70 -9.55 4.28
CA ILE A 28 -2.36 -10.95 4.58
C ILE A 28 -0.98 -11.32 4.00
N LEU A 29 -0.64 -10.83 2.81
CA LEU A 29 0.65 -11.09 2.18
C LEU A 29 1.82 -10.45 2.94
N GLU A 30 1.63 -9.27 3.54
CA GLU A 30 2.65 -8.64 4.39
C GLU A 30 2.79 -9.39 5.72
N GLU A 31 1.67 -9.85 6.28
CA GLU A 31 1.66 -10.58 7.54
C GLU A 31 2.32 -11.96 7.42
N VAL A 32 2.04 -12.70 6.35
CA VAL A 32 2.73 -13.97 6.05
C VAL A 32 4.23 -13.75 5.92
N ARG A 33 4.67 -12.69 5.22
CA ARG A 33 6.11 -12.37 5.10
C ARG A 33 6.74 -12.05 6.46
N ARG A 34 6.00 -11.35 7.33
CA ARG A 34 6.46 -11.00 8.68
C ARG A 34 6.61 -12.22 9.57
N LEU A 35 5.69 -13.18 9.50
CA LEU A 35 5.67 -14.36 10.36
C LEU A 35 6.66 -15.45 9.94
N ARG A 36 7.32 -15.32 8.78
CA ARG A 36 8.35 -16.29 8.32
C ARG A 36 9.55 -16.41 9.25
N ALA A 37 9.87 -15.35 9.99
CA ALA A 37 10.98 -15.33 10.94
C ALA A 37 10.54 -14.61 12.22
N HIS A 38 11.15 -14.98 13.35
CA HIS A 38 10.91 -14.29 14.60
C HIS A 38 11.41 -12.84 14.54
N GLU A 39 10.52 -11.88 14.78
CA GLU A 39 10.82 -10.45 14.84
C GLU A 39 11.11 -10.05 16.30
N THR A 40 12.30 -9.52 16.58
CA THR A 40 12.62 -9.02 17.93
C THR A 40 11.79 -7.78 18.28
N PRO A 41 11.59 -7.46 19.57
CA PRO A 41 10.82 -6.28 19.97
C PRO A 41 11.38 -4.95 19.41
N LYS A 42 12.71 -4.84 19.28
CA LYS A 42 13.37 -3.67 18.67
C LYS A 42 13.10 -3.55 17.16
N GLU A 43 13.01 -4.68 16.46
CA GLU A 43 12.67 -4.70 15.04
C GLU A 43 11.19 -4.35 14.83
N ARG A 44 10.31 -4.84 15.70
CA ARG A 44 8.89 -4.52 15.70
C ARG A 44 8.61 -3.02 15.83
N THR A 45 9.33 -2.33 16.72
CA THR A 45 9.18 -0.87 16.88
C THR A 45 9.69 -0.11 15.64
N LYS A 46 10.87 -0.49 15.11
CA LYS A 46 11.43 0.08 13.88
C LYS A 46 10.48 -0.11 12.69
N ARG A 47 9.89 -1.30 12.52
CA ARG A 47 8.94 -1.61 11.44
C ARG A 47 7.69 -0.75 11.53
N LYS A 48 7.09 -0.63 12.72
CA LYS A 48 5.89 0.22 12.93
C LYS A 48 6.17 1.69 12.57
N ALA A 49 7.30 2.24 13.01
CA ALA A 49 7.69 3.60 12.67
C ALA A 49 7.87 3.79 11.15
N ARG A 50 8.54 2.84 10.47
CA ARG A 50 8.70 2.88 9.00
C ARG A 50 7.37 2.80 8.26
N ALA A 51 6.46 1.92 8.68
CA ALA A 51 5.14 1.77 8.07
C ALA A 51 4.28 3.04 8.24
N ALA A 52 4.29 3.64 9.43
CA ALA A 52 3.61 4.90 9.70
C ALA A 52 4.18 6.05 8.85
N ALA A 53 5.50 6.18 8.78
CA ALA A 53 6.16 7.20 7.95
C ALA A 53 5.84 7.02 6.45
N LYS A 54 5.84 5.78 5.94
CA LYS A 54 5.47 5.48 4.55
C LYS A 54 4.02 5.87 4.26
N ARG A 55 3.08 5.49 5.13
CA ARG A 55 1.66 5.85 5.01
C ARG A 55 1.44 7.36 5.05
N GLY A 56 2.12 8.05 5.97
CA GLY A 56 2.11 9.51 6.05
C GLY A 56 2.60 10.17 4.77
N LYS A 57 3.78 9.79 4.26
CA LYS A 57 4.34 10.33 3.01
C LYS A 57 3.41 10.16 1.82
N ILE A 58 2.80 8.98 1.66
CA ILE A 58 1.85 8.72 0.58
C ILE A 58 0.62 9.60 0.74
N ARG A 59 0.04 9.68 1.94
CA ARG A 59 -1.10 10.56 2.21
C ARG A 59 -0.77 12.01 1.85
N PHE A 60 0.31 12.57 2.39
CA PHE A 60 0.69 13.96 2.13
C PHE A 60 1.02 14.24 0.66
N ARG A 61 1.64 13.30 -0.05
CA ARG A 61 1.92 13.43 -1.49
C ARG A 61 0.66 13.60 -2.34
N PHE A 62 -0.45 12.98 -1.96
CA PHE A 62 -1.67 12.96 -2.76
C PHE A 62 -2.81 13.82 -2.21
N THR A 63 -2.76 14.24 -0.93
CA THR A 63 -3.84 15.03 -0.29
C THR A 63 -3.48 16.48 -0.01
N LEU A 64 -2.21 16.87 -0.05
CA LEU A 64 -1.85 18.27 0.07
C LEU A 64 -1.93 18.95 -1.31
N PRO A 65 -2.72 20.01 -1.50
CA PRO A 65 -2.64 20.80 -2.73
C PRO A 65 -1.22 21.34 -2.87
N LYS A 66 -0.65 21.27 -4.07
CA LYS A 66 0.62 21.95 -4.36
C LYS A 66 0.40 23.43 -4.05
N ALA A 67 1.22 23.98 -3.16
CA ALA A 67 1.12 25.38 -2.76
C ALA A 67 1.12 26.27 -4.04
N PRO A 68 0.16 27.20 -4.19
CA PRO A 68 0.22 28.17 -5.27
C PRO A 68 1.41 29.09 -5.00
N GLY A 69 2.46 28.98 -5.82
CA GLY A 69 3.68 29.80 -5.69
C GLY A 69 5.00 29.06 -5.56
N ALA A 70 5.09 27.75 -5.90
CA ALA A 70 6.40 27.18 -6.19
C ALA A 70 6.93 27.86 -7.47
N PRO A 71 8.05 28.61 -7.43
CA PRO A 71 8.63 29.15 -8.65
C PRO A 71 8.94 27.94 -9.54
N GLU A 72 8.31 27.91 -10.70
CA GLU A 72 8.68 26.94 -11.72
C GLU A 72 10.16 27.18 -12.00
N SER A 73 11.00 26.21 -11.67
CA SER A 73 12.38 26.22 -12.10
C SER A 73 12.34 26.09 -13.62
N THR A 74 12.31 27.24 -14.29
CA THR A 74 12.59 27.36 -15.71
C THR A 74 13.91 26.63 -15.94
N PRO A 75 13.96 25.55 -16.74
CA PRO A 75 15.25 25.00 -17.13
C PRO A 75 15.93 26.09 -17.95
N ALA A 76 17.04 26.62 -17.43
CA ALA A 76 17.86 27.57 -18.15
C ALA A 76 18.64 26.81 -19.24
N ALA A 77 18.44 27.29 -20.47
CA ALA A 77 19.20 27.06 -21.72
C ALA A 77 19.20 25.64 -22.31
#